data_AF-A0A2N5JLY8-F1
#
_entry.id   AF-A0A2N5JLY8-F1
#
_cell.length_a   1.000
_cell.length_b   1.000
_cell.length_c   1.000
_cell.angle_alpha   90.00
_cell.angle_beta   90.00
_cell.angle_gamma   90.00
#
_symmetry.space_group_name_H-M   'P 1'
#
loop_
_entity.id
_entity.type
_entity.pdbx_description
1 polymer ?
#
loop_
_entity_poly.entity_id
_entity_poly.type
_entity_poly.pdbx_seq_one_letter_code
_entity_poly.pdbx_strand_id
1 'polypeptide(L)'
;MARLRQKTLEFLQTKRHWMPDLQENSKLWGGWLDSQWQIYWSALPLGAAEDRDDLKKGQGKIFNKNEPISQSTYEQNRKFKEDFILWVNKQNNFCNNKQIPNNALNIDNLTWNESVFESSFLPSLAELSSYSSFNVGLWWSSIFTQLRYSLDGVKNNRSWEMPTCYTLRSSISGIGSAVHPYDDWLKDSEFEGRSQENILAELWQEDAGVFNGVEQLNATEVLKRVLHHILSDVLQTDKEISICYPDLSSGVSGWLKSLEKELKGNDKEVAKVAKVKIDCYIRACNHIQEQFEWSRESAAEKWGIPWIDKQRKQWSHPRLINAGWLIDDFQVKTNDANKPLTREDK
;
A
#
# COMPACT_ATOMS: atom_id res chain seq x y z
N MET A 1 6.07 7.22 11.39
CA MET A 1 4.98 8.21 11.41
C MET A 1 5.42 9.57 11.95
N ALA A 2 6.04 9.66 13.13
CA ALA A 2 6.50 10.94 13.72
C ALA A 2 7.26 11.88 12.75
N ARG A 3 8.27 11.39 12.03
CA ARG A 3 9.02 12.20 11.05
C ARG A 3 8.15 12.75 9.91
N LEU A 4 7.19 11.95 9.42
CA LEU A 4 6.26 12.39 8.37
C LEU A 4 5.33 13.47 8.90
N ARG A 5 4.76 13.26 10.09
CA ARG A 5 3.89 14.23 10.77
C ARG A 5 4.57 15.58 10.91
N GLN A 6 5.79 15.59 11.47
CA GLN A 6 6.55 16.81 11.70
C GLN A 6 6.89 17.52 10.39
N LYS A 7 7.42 16.79 9.40
CA LYS A 7 7.81 17.37 8.11
C LYS A 7 6.62 17.93 7.31
N THR A 8 5.48 17.25 7.36
CA THR A 8 4.24 17.75 6.74
C THR A 8 3.81 19.08 7.36
N LEU A 9 3.76 19.16 8.69
CA LEU A 9 3.33 20.37 9.39
C LEU A 9 4.33 21.52 9.17
N GLU A 10 5.63 21.22 9.25
CA GLU A 10 6.71 22.17 8.94
C GLU A 10 6.57 22.73 7.52
N PHE A 11 6.32 21.89 6.52
CA PHE A 11 6.08 22.35 5.14
C PHE A 11 4.87 23.27 5.04
N LEU A 12 3.73 22.86 5.62
CA LEU A 12 2.50 23.63 5.56
C LEU A 12 2.62 24.99 6.26
N GLN A 13 3.24 25.04 7.43
CA GLN A 13 3.37 26.29 8.19
C GLN A 13 4.46 27.20 7.64
N THR A 14 5.62 26.66 7.22
CA THR A 14 6.75 27.50 6.77
C THR A 14 6.71 27.86 5.29
N LYS A 15 6.18 26.98 4.43
CA LYS A 15 6.14 27.23 2.97
C LYS A 15 4.78 27.72 2.51
N ARG A 16 3.70 27.30 3.18
CA ARG A 16 2.33 27.62 2.77
C ARG A 16 1.57 28.51 3.76
N HIS A 17 2.15 28.80 4.93
CA HIS A 17 1.54 29.60 6.00
C HIS A 17 0.15 29.09 6.45
N TRP A 18 -0.09 27.79 6.27
CA TRP A 18 -1.39 27.18 6.54
C TRP A 18 -1.53 26.80 8.02
N MET A 19 -2.56 27.34 8.69
CA MET A 19 -2.87 27.12 10.11
C MET A 19 -1.63 27.24 11.02
N PRO A 20 -1.04 28.45 11.15
CA PRO A 20 0.21 28.65 11.89
C PRO A 20 0.09 28.27 13.38
N ASP A 21 -1.10 28.37 13.96
CA ASP A 21 -1.34 28.06 15.37
C ASP A 21 -1.57 26.56 15.64
N LEU A 22 -1.66 25.73 14.60
CA LEU A 22 -1.85 24.28 14.74
C LEU A 22 -0.62 23.63 15.38
N GLN A 23 -0.81 23.03 16.55
CA GLN A 23 0.27 22.36 17.27
C GLN A 23 0.46 20.92 16.79
N GLU A 24 1.72 20.47 16.69
CA GLU A 24 2.07 19.11 16.24
C GLU A 24 1.47 18.02 17.15
N ASN A 25 1.39 18.29 18.45
CA ASN A 25 0.89 17.37 19.46
C ASN A 25 -0.63 17.48 19.69
N SER A 26 -1.35 18.31 18.91
CA SER A 26 -2.81 18.38 19.00
C SER A 26 -3.46 17.01 18.73
N LYS A 27 -4.63 16.75 19.33
CA LYS A 27 -5.34 15.47 19.11
C LYS A 27 -5.79 15.31 17.65
N LEU A 28 -6.15 16.40 17.00
CA LEU A 28 -6.55 16.44 15.59
C LEU A 28 -5.42 16.12 14.63
N TRP A 29 -4.18 16.49 14.98
CA TRP A 29 -3.01 16.24 14.14
C TRP A 29 -2.19 15.03 14.64
N GLY A 30 -1.49 15.21 15.75
CA GLY A 30 -0.60 14.20 16.32
C GLY A 30 -1.34 12.97 16.82
N GLY A 31 -2.35 13.17 17.65
CA GLY A 31 -3.17 12.07 18.15
C GLY A 31 -3.78 11.26 17.00
N TRP A 32 -4.41 11.94 16.04
CA TRP A 32 -5.06 11.30 14.91
C TRP A 32 -4.09 10.44 14.10
N LEU A 33 -2.94 11.01 13.72
CA LEU A 33 -1.92 10.35 12.90
C LEU A 33 -1.23 9.19 13.63
N ASP A 34 -1.06 9.29 14.94
CA ASP A 34 -0.49 8.22 15.77
C ASP A 34 -1.47 7.03 15.88
N SER A 35 -2.78 7.29 15.85
CA SER A 35 -3.81 6.23 15.87
C SER A 35 -4.08 5.57 14.51
N GLN A 36 -3.62 6.12 13.38
CA GLN A 36 -3.91 5.54 12.05
C GLN A 36 -3.16 4.24 11.78
N TRP A 37 -1.92 4.13 12.24
CA TRP A 37 -1.02 3.03 11.89
C TRP A 37 -0.57 2.30 13.15
N GLN A 38 -1.20 1.18 13.45
CA GLN A 38 -0.76 0.28 14.51
C GLN A 38 0.08 -0.85 13.92
N ILE A 39 1.31 -0.97 14.40
CA ILE A 39 2.17 -2.10 14.07
C ILE A 39 1.76 -3.25 14.97
N TYR A 40 1.42 -4.37 14.36
CA TYR A 40 1.17 -5.62 15.06
C TYR A 40 1.97 -6.71 14.39
N TRP A 41 2.40 -7.67 15.19
CA TRP A 41 3.15 -8.82 14.73
C TRP A 41 2.74 -10.02 15.57
N SER A 42 2.94 -11.20 15.00
CA SER A 42 2.87 -12.46 15.70
C SER A 42 4.10 -13.27 15.31
N ALA A 43 4.51 -14.18 16.20
CA ALA A 43 5.59 -15.11 15.96
C ALA A 43 5.16 -16.49 16.44
N LEU A 44 5.62 -17.52 15.74
CA LEU A 44 5.48 -18.90 16.16
C LEU A 44 6.87 -19.48 16.46
N PRO A 45 7.04 -20.14 17.62
CA PRO A 45 8.29 -20.80 17.94
C PRO A 45 8.48 -22.02 17.01
N LEU A 46 9.65 -22.10 16.37
CA LEU A 46 10.02 -23.23 15.50
C LEU A 46 10.93 -24.26 16.19
N GLY A 47 11.44 -23.92 17.38
CA GLY A 47 12.37 -24.74 18.16
C GLY A 47 13.10 -23.90 19.21
N ALA A 48 13.89 -24.56 20.07
CA ALA A 48 14.75 -23.90 21.04
C ALA A 48 16.10 -23.51 20.41
N ALA A 49 16.69 -22.39 20.84
CA ALA A 49 17.98 -21.93 20.32
C ALA A 49 19.16 -22.88 20.66
N GLU A 50 19.00 -23.64 21.73
CA GLU A 50 19.95 -24.63 22.25
C GLU A 50 19.89 -25.94 21.44
N ASP A 51 18.74 -26.25 20.84
CA ASP A 51 18.47 -27.47 20.08
C ASP A 51 18.50 -27.21 18.57
N ARG A 52 19.60 -26.65 18.04
CA ARG A 52 19.73 -26.40 16.58
C ARG A 52 19.62 -27.68 15.75
N ASP A 53 19.95 -28.82 16.36
CA ASP A 53 19.82 -30.15 15.76
C ASP A 53 18.35 -30.64 15.71
N ASP A 54 17.40 -29.96 16.34
CA ASP A 54 15.96 -30.23 16.20
C ASP A 54 15.34 -29.50 15.01
N LEU A 55 16.06 -28.61 14.32
CA LEU A 55 15.57 -27.96 13.10
C LEU A 55 15.84 -28.78 11.84
N LYS A 56 16.72 -29.79 11.92
CA LYS A 56 17.07 -30.67 10.82
C LYS A 56 17.32 -32.10 11.31
N LYS A 57 16.82 -33.10 10.60
CA LYS A 57 17.07 -34.51 10.93
C LYS A 57 17.36 -35.32 9.68
N GLY A 58 18.36 -36.20 9.76
CA GLY A 58 18.63 -37.21 8.73
C GLY A 58 17.84 -38.49 9.00
N GLN A 59 17.48 -39.21 7.94
CA GLN A 59 16.71 -40.46 8.01
C GLN A 59 17.57 -41.73 8.05
N GLY A 60 18.90 -41.59 8.08
CA GLY A 60 19.85 -42.71 7.96
C GLY A 60 20.05 -43.20 6.52
N LYS A 61 20.75 -44.32 6.35
CA LYS A 61 21.00 -44.95 5.06
C LYS A 61 19.72 -45.63 4.55
N ILE A 62 19.46 -45.48 3.25
CA ILE A 62 18.40 -46.20 2.56
C ILE A 62 19.00 -47.49 2.00
N PHE A 63 18.39 -48.61 2.35
CA PHE A 63 18.81 -49.93 1.88
C PHE A 63 17.92 -50.40 0.74
N ASN A 64 18.52 -51.11 -0.21
CA ASN A 64 17.75 -51.88 -1.19
C ASN A 64 17.22 -53.17 -0.55
N LYS A 65 16.07 -53.69 -1.03
CA LYS A 65 15.39 -54.88 -0.47
C LYS A 65 16.30 -56.13 -0.26
N ASN A 66 17.43 -56.22 -0.95
CA ASN A 66 18.35 -57.37 -0.94
C ASN A 66 19.80 -57.01 -0.58
N GLU A 67 20.08 -55.84 -0.02
CA GLU A 67 21.45 -55.45 0.36
C GLU A 67 21.88 -56.19 1.64
N PRO A 68 23.03 -56.88 1.69
CA PRO A 68 23.51 -57.52 2.91
C PRO A 68 23.93 -56.45 3.93
N ILE A 69 23.28 -56.43 5.08
CA ILE A 69 23.53 -55.45 6.15
C ILE A 69 24.27 -56.13 7.30
N SER A 70 25.39 -55.56 7.74
CA SER A 70 26.05 -56.03 8.96
C SER A 70 25.21 -55.69 10.19
N GLN A 71 25.24 -56.54 11.23
CA GLN A 71 24.37 -56.38 12.39
C GLN A 71 24.56 -55.04 13.12
N SER A 72 25.80 -54.54 13.20
CA SER A 72 26.10 -53.21 13.76
C SER A 72 25.52 -52.06 12.92
N THR A 73 25.52 -52.20 11.60
CA THR A 73 24.96 -51.18 10.68
C THR A 73 23.42 -51.18 10.70
N TYR A 74 22.82 -52.36 10.90
CA TYR A 74 21.38 -52.51 11.06
C TYR A 74 20.89 -51.81 12.33
N GLU A 75 21.53 -52.06 13.48
CA GLU A 75 21.15 -51.45 14.76
C GLU A 75 21.31 -49.92 14.74
N GLN A 76 22.39 -49.41 14.15
CA GLN A 76 22.60 -47.97 14.00
C GLN A 76 21.54 -47.31 13.11
N ASN A 77 21.25 -47.87 11.93
CA ASN A 77 20.25 -47.29 11.03
C ASN A 77 18.82 -47.42 11.56
N ARG A 78 18.52 -48.50 12.28
CA ARG A 78 17.25 -48.65 12.99
C ARG A 78 17.04 -47.48 13.95
N LYS A 79 18.03 -47.18 14.79
CA LYS A 79 17.96 -46.05 15.73
C LYS A 79 17.78 -44.70 15.00
N PHE A 80 18.52 -44.46 13.91
CA PHE A 80 18.35 -43.24 13.10
C PHE A 80 16.93 -43.11 12.53
N LYS A 81 16.33 -44.20 12.04
CA LYS A 81 14.97 -44.19 11.49
C LYS A 81 13.91 -44.00 12.57
N GLU A 82 14.07 -44.64 13.73
CA GLU A 82 13.20 -44.44 14.89
C GLU A 82 13.25 -42.97 15.37
N ASP A 83 14.44 -42.40 15.52
CA ASP A 83 14.65 -40.99 15.89
C ASP A 83 14.07 -40.02 14.83
N PHE A 84 14.20 -40.35 13.54
CA PHE A 84 13.63 -39.57 12.45
C PHE A 84 12.11 -39.58 12.47
N ILE A 85 11.47 -40.74 12.63
CA ILE A 85 10.01 -40.86 12.73
C ILE A 85 9.50 -40.06 13.94
N LEU A 86 10.18 -40.17 15.08
CA LEU A 86 9.83 -39.41 16.28
C LEU A 86 9.93 -37.90 16.05
N TRP A 87 10.98 -37.44 15.38
CA TRP A 87 11.14 -36.03 15.01
C TRP A 87 10.04 -35.56 14.04
N VAL A 88 9.76 -36.31 12.97
CA VAL A 88 8.69 -35.99 12.01
C VAL A 88 7.33 -35.94 12.70
N ASN A 89 7.03 -36.89 13.58
CA ASN A 89 5.76 -36.92 14.30
C ASN A 89 5.60 -35.76 15.28
N LYS A 90 6.68 -35.26 15.89
CA LYS A 90 6.66 -34.01 16.67
C LYS A 90 6.26 -32.82 15.79
N GLN A 91 6.87 -32.68 14.61
CA GLN A 91 6.55 -31.58 13.68
C GLN A 91 5.12 -31.70 13.13
N ASN A 92 4.68 -32.91 12.78
CA ASN A 92 3.31 -33.15 12.34
C ASN A 92 2.29 -32.83 13.43
N ASN A 93 2.57 -33.21 14.68
CA ASN A 93 1.69 -32.87 15.81
C ASN A 93 1.60 -31.35 16.01
N PHE A 94 2.74 -30.64 15.99
CA PHE A 94 2.77 -29.18 16.06
C PHE A 94 1.97 -28.54 14.92
N CYS A 95 2.08 -29.09 13.71
CA CYS A 95 1.41 -28.60 12.52
C CYS A 95 -0.06 -29.05 12.36
N ASN A 96 -0.60 -29.86 13.30
CA ASN A 96 -1.89 -30.54 13.17
C ASN A 96 -2.02 -31.41 11.89
N ASN A 97 -0.91 -31.96 11.42
CA ASN A 97 -0.85 -32.89 10.29
C ASN A 97 -0.96 -34.35 10.77
N LYS A 98 -1.29 -35.26 9.85
CA LYS A 98 -1.33 -36.70 10.14
C LYS A 98 0.06 -37.22 10.48
N GLN A 99 0.15 -38.05 11.52
CA GLN A 99 1.39 -38.72 11.90
C GLN A 99 1.74 -39.83 10.90
N ILE A 100 3.03 -40.15 10.80
CA ILE A 100 3.51 -41.30 10.02
C ILE A 100 2.98 -42.58 10.69
N PRO A 101 2.27 -43.45 9.96
CA PRO A 101 1.78 -44.72 10.48
C PRO A 101 2.90 -45.66 10.94
N ASN A 102 2.65 -46.47 11.97
CA ASN A 102 3.64 -47.43 12.49
C ASN A 102 4.07 -48.50 11.48
N ASN A 103 3.24 -48.79 10.46
CA ASN A 103 3.54 -49.73 9.38
C ASN A 103 4.31 -49.10 8.20
N ALA A 104 4.70 -47.82 8.29
CA ALA A 104 5.47 -47.13 7.27
C ALA A 104 6.90 -47.67 7.15
N LEU A 105 7.49 -48.15 8.25
CA LEU A 105 8.82 -48.76 8.27
C LEU A 105 8.68 -50.28 8.40
N ASN A 106 9.22 -51.01 7.42
CA ASN A 106 9.39 -52.46 7.55
C ASN A 106 10.62 -52.72 8.43
N ILE A 107 10.38 -53.31 9.61
CA ILE A 107 11.43 -53.54 10.62
C ILE A 107 12.46 -54.55 10.10
N ASP A 108 12.03 -55.58 9.36
CA ASP A 108 12.89 -56.70 8.96
C ASP A 108 13.98 -56.28 7.96
N ASN A 109 13.72 -55.27 7.13
CA ASN A 109 14.63 -54.81 6.08
C ASN A 109 14.93 -53.31 6.10
N LEU A 110 14.41 -52.57 7.09
CA LEU A 110 14.53 -51.11 7.25
C LEU A 110 14.09 -50.29 6.02
N THR A 111 13.27 -50.86 5.14
CA THR A 111 12.73 -50.18 3.96
C THR A 111 11.40 -49.47 4.26
N TRP A 112 11.13 -48.39 3.53
CA TRP A 112 9.86 -47.68 3.61
C TRP A 112 8.79 -48.44 2.82
N ASN A 113 7.59 -48.56 3.38
CA ASN A 113 6.45 -49.22 2.73
C ASN A 113 5.80 -48.28 1.72
N GLU A 114 5.99 -48.55 0.43
CA GLU A 114 5.47 -47.77 -0.70
C GLU A 114 3.97 -47.47 -0.59
N SER A 115 3.16 -48.45 -0.19
CA SER A 115 1.70 -48.30 -0.07
C SER A 115 1.24 -47.22 0.92
N VAL A 116 2.07 -46.86 1.90
CA VAL A 116 1.76 -45.80 2.89
C VAL A 116 1.96 -44.42 2.27
N PHE A 117 2.97 -44.29 1.41
CA PHE A 117 3.39 -43.02 0.79
C PHE A 117 2.70 -42.73 -0.55
N GLU A 118 1.82 -43.62 -1.03
CA GLU A 118 0.92 -43.37 -2.17
C GLU A 118 -0.25 -42.42 -1.83
N SER A 119 -0.48 -42.14 -0.55
CA SER A 119 -1.50 -41.19 -0.11
C SER A 119 -1.05 -39.73 -0.30
N SER A 120 -1.94 -38.85 -0.77
CA SER A 120 -1.69 -37.45 -1.16
C SER A 120 -1.20 -36.51 -0.05
N PHE A 121 -0.97 -37.01 1.17
CA PHE A 121 -0.61 -36.22 2.34
C PHE A 121 0.79 -36.54 2.90
N LEU A 122 1.50 -37.50 2.31
CA LEU A 122 2.86 -37.86 2.69
C LEU A 122 3.83 -37.60 1.52
N PRO A 123 5.12 -37.31 1.81
CA PRO A 123 6.12 -37.18 0.77
C PRO A 123 6.22 -38.48 -0.04
N SER A 124 6.42 -38.37 -1.35
CA SER A 124 6.62 -39.55 -2.18
C SER A 124 7.88 -40.30 -1.77
N LEU A 125 7.91 -41.62 -1.99
CA LEU A 125 9.10 -42.43 -1.71
C LEU A 125 10.34 -41.93 -2.48
N ALA A 126 10.13 -41.33 -3.66
CA ALA A 126 11.18 -40.71 -4.47
C ALA A 126 11.74 -39.42 -3.83
N GLU A 127 10.90 -38.60 -3.20
CA GLU A 127 11.35 -37.44 -2.45
C GLU A 127 12.12 -37.86 -1.20
N LEU A 128 11.62 -38.88 -0.48
CA LEU A 128 12.34 -39.46 0.64
C LEU A 128 13.69 -40.00 0.18
N SER A 129 13.78 -40.71 -0.94
CA SER A 129 15.06 -41.26 -1.40
C SER A 129 16.06 -40.23 -1.93
N SER A 130 15.58 -39.07 -2.36
CA SER A 130 16.43 -38.00 -2.92
C SER A 130 17.14 -37.18 -1.84
N TYR A 131 16.58 -37.09 -0.62
CA TYR A 131 17.14 -36.25 0.44
C TYR A 131 17.71 -37.08 1.60
N SER A 132 18.97 -36.81 1.96
CA SER A 132 19.61 -37.43 3.14
C SER A 132 19.24 -36.72 4.45
N SER A 133 18.82 -35.45 4.37
CA SER A 133 18.48 -34.61 5.51
C SER A 133 17.24 -33.75 5.22
N PHE A 134 16.35 -33.65 6.20
CA PHE A 134 15.12 -32.88 6.14
C PHE A 134 15.17 -31.74 7.15
N ASN A 135 14.50 -30.62 6.87
CA ASN A 135 14.42 -29.48 7.76
C ASN A 135 12.96 -29.11 8.08
N VAL A 136 12.75 -28.34 9.14
CA VAL A 136 11.41 -27.85 9.53
C VAL A 136 10.71 -27.00 8.46
N GLY A 137 11.45 -26.50 7.47
CA GLY A 137 10.91 -25.74 6.34
C GLY A 137 9.97 -26.56 5.45
N LEU A 138 10.01 -27.89 5.52
CA LEU A 138 9.03 -28.74 4.83
C LEU A 138 7.59 -28.53 5.34
N TRP A 139 7.44 -28.06 6.58
CA TRP A 139 6.15 -27.72 7.18
C TRP A 139 5.79 -26.23 7.04
N TRP A 140 6.53 -25.48 6.20
CA TRP A 140 6.37 -24.03 6.07
C TRP A 140 4.94 -23.61 5.77
N SER A 141 4.21 -24.35 4.93
CA SER A 141 2.81 -24.05 4.61
C SER A 141 1.90 -24.11 5.84
N SER A 142 2.04 -25.16 6.66
CA SER A 142 1.29 -25.33 7.91
C SER A 142 1.67 -24.25 8.93
N ILE A 143 2.97 -24.02 9.12
CA ILE A 143 3.51 -22.99 10.02
C ILE A 143 3.01 -21.60 9.61
N PHE A 144 3.09 -21.26 8.32
CA PHE A 144 2.64 -19.98 7.79
C PHE A 144 1.13 -19.79 7.99
N THR A 145 0.35 -20.86 7.83
CA THR A 145 -1.10 -20.84 8.07
C THR A 145 -1.42 -20.58 9.54
N GLN A 146 -0.74 -21.26 10.46
CA GLN A 146 -0.89 -20.99 11.90
C GLN A 146 -0.46 -19.57 12.27
N LEU A 147 0.63 -19.06 11.67
CA LEU A 147 1.12 -17.71 11.92
C LEU A 147 0.08 -16.69 11.48
N ARG A 148 -0.56 -16.92 10.33
CA ARG A 148 -1.64 -16.10 9.82
C ARG A 148 -2.84 -16.09 10.76
N TYR A 149 -3.28 -17.24 11.26
CA TYR A 149 -4.38 -17.31 12.23
C TYR A 149 -4.04 -16.58 13.53
N SER A 150 -2.81 -16.74 14.02
CA SER A 150 -2.34 -16.02 15.20
C SER A 150 -2.33 -14.51 14.97
N LEU A 151 -1.82 -14.06 13.82
CA LEU A 151 -1.81 -12.66 13.42
C LEU A 151 -3.23 -12.09 13.28
N ASP A 152 -4.16 -12.85 12.70
CA ASP A 152 -5.57 -12.47 12.61
C ASP A 152 -6.23 -12.37 13.99
N GLY A 153 -5.87 -13.25 14.93
CA GLY A 153 -6.27 -13.15 16.33
C GLY A 153 -5.80 -11.86 16.99
N VAL A 154 -4.52 -11.50 16.83
CA VAL A 154 -3.97 -10.22 17.32
C VAL A 154 -4.67 -9.04 16.65
N LYS A 155 -4.90 -9.11 15.33
CA LYS A 155 -5.58 -8.07 14.56
C LYS A 155 -7.01 -7.83 15.03
N ASN A 156 -7.75 -8.88 15.37
CA ASN A 156 -9.16 -8.78 15.76
C ASN A 156 -9.35 -8.40 17.24
N ASN A 157 -8.43 -8.83 18.11
CA ASN A 157 -8.52 -8.56 19.54
C ASN A 157 -7.88 -7.23 19.97
N ARG A 158 -7.33 -6.45 19.03
CA ARG A 158 -6.73 -5.16 19.36
C ARG A 158 -7.81 -4.16 19.77
N SER A 159 -7.50 -3.40 20.82
CA SER A 159 -8.27 -2.21 21.18
C SER A 159 -7.96 -1.09 20.20
N TRP A 160 -8.97 -0.67 19.46
CA TRP A 160 -8.88 0.50 18.60
C TRP A 160 -9.23 1.74 19.41
N GLU A 161 -8.26 2.64 19.55
CA GLU A 161 -8.45 3.95 20.15
C GLU A 161 -8.22 5.01 19.07
N MET A 162 -9.30 5.67 18.66
CA MET A 162 -9.23 6.84 17.80
C MET A 162 -9.52 8.08 18.63
N PRO A 163 -8.69 9.14 18.54
CA PRO A 163 -9.03 10.41 19.16
C PRO A 163 -10.28 10.94 18.48
N THR A 164 -11.30 11.20 19.30
CA THR A 164 -12.55 11.81 18.85
C THR A 164 -12.52 13.29 19.21
N CYS A 165 -12.60 14.14 18.21
CA CYS A 165 -12.95 15.54 18.37
C CYS A 165 -14.39 15.71 17.86
N TYR A 166 -15.18 16.54 18.54
CA TYR A 166 -16.60 16.69 18.24
C TYR A 166 -16.79 17.95 17.39
N THR A 167 -16.21 17.90 16.21
CA THR A 167 -16.29 18.97 15.21
C THR A 167 -16.67 18.38 13.87
N LEU A 168 -16.77 19.22 12.83
CA LEU A 168 -17.15 18.73 11.51
C LEU A 168 -16.14 17.74 11.00
N ARG A 169 -16.68 16.75 10.29
CA ARG A 169 -15.88 15.65 9.77
C ARG A 169 -15.24 16.05 8.45
N SER A 170 -14.22 15.30 8.07
CA SER A 170 -13.65 15.40 6.73
C SER A 170 -14.72 15.31 5.65
N SER A 171 -14.65 16.21 4.67
CA SER A 171 -15.53 16.20 3.49
C SER A 171 -15.24 15.05 2.52
N ILE A 172 -14.06 14.43 2.59
CA ILE A 172 -13.67 13.33 1.70
C ILE A 172 -14.07 11.98 2.30
N SER A 173 -13.55 11.66 3.48
CA SER A 173 -13.79 10.34 4.08
C SER A 173 -15.03 10.29 4.98
N GLY A 174 -15.51 11.43 5.47
CA GLY A 174 -16.52 11.46 6.53
C GLY A 174 -16.04 10.84 7.86
N ILE A 175 -14.74 10.56 7.98
CA ILE A 175 -14.09 9.90 9.11
C ILE A 175 -13.10 10.88 9.74
N GLY A 176 -13.20 11.03 11.06
CA GLY A 176 -12.40 11.98 11.81
C GLY A 176 -12.82 13.43 11.56
N SER A 177 -12.44 14.29 12.49
CA SER A 177 -12.65 15.74 12.36
C SER A 177 -11.74 16.36 11.31
N ALA A 178 -12.24 17.42 10.68
CA ALA A 178 -11.42 18.34 9.93
C ALA A 178 -10.37 18.98 10.84
N VAL A 179 -9.16 19.18 10.32
CA VAL A 179 -8.06 19.79 11.10
C VAL A 179 -8.36 21.26 11.38
N HIS A 180 -8.10 21.70 12.60
CA HIS A 180 -8.16 23.09 13.03
C HIS A 180 -7.24 23.31 14.25
N PRO A 181 -6.81 24.55 14.54
CA PRO A 181 -5.90 24.85 15.66
C PRO A 181 -6.59 24.91 17.03
N TYR A 182 -7.93 25.01 17.07
CA TYR A 182 -8.71 25.15 18.30
C TYR A 182 -8.88 23.84 19.09
N ASP A 183 -9.48 23.95 20.28
CA ASP A 183 -9.81 22.83 21.18
C ASP A 183 -10.74 21.79 20.55
N ASP A 184 -10.75 20.57 21.10
CA ASP A 184 -11.54 19.41 20.63
C ASP A 184 -13.04 19.66 20.45
N TRP A 185 -13.57 20.67 21.15
CA TRP A 185 -14.93 21.14 21.07
C TRP A 185 -14.94 22.66 20.87
N LEU A 186 -15.46 23.10 19.72
CA LEU A 186 -15.70 24.52 19.46
C LEU A 186 -16.98 24.92 20.21
N LYS A 187 -16.85 25.70 21.30
CA LYS A 187 -18.01 26.21 22.04
C LYS A 187 -18.60 27.42 21.33
N ASP A 188 -19.92 27.41 21.14
CA ASP A 188 -20.64 28.55 20.54
C ASP A 188 -20.39 29.87 21.29
N SER A 189 -20.16 29.82 22.61
CA SER A 189 -19.85 30.99 23.44
C SER A 189 -18.50 31.65 23.11
N GLU A 190 -17.53 30.88 22.62
CA GLU A 190 -16.19 31.36 22.28
C GLU A 190 -16.16 32.01 20.88
N PHE A 191 -17.18 31.76 20.05
CA PHE A 191 -17.27 32.24 18.68
C PHE A 191 -18.55 33.05 18.39
N GLU A 192 -19.06 33.76 19.40
CA GLU A 192 -20.19 34.70 19.25
C GLU A 192 -21.47 34.07 18.66
N GLY A 193 -21.71 32.78 18.94
CA GLY A 193 -22.88 32.05 18.41
C GLY A 193 -22.76 31.63 16.93
N ARG A 194 -21.57 31.75 16.33
CA ARG A 194 -21.31 31.23 14.98
C ARG A 194 -21.31 29.70 14.97
N SER A 195 -21.84 29.11 13.90
CA SER A 195 -21.79 27.67 13.70
C SER A 195 -20.36 27.18 13.45
N GLN A 196 -20.07 25.95 13.87
CA GLN A 196 -18.79 25.29 13.59
C GLN A 196 -18.46 25.25 12.08
N GLU A 197 -19.49 25.15 11.24
CA GLU A 197 -19.41 25.14 9.77
C GLU A 197 -18.81 26.42 9.23
N ASN A 198 -19.27 27.56 9.71
CA ASN A 198 -18.76 28.85 9.24
C ASN A 198 -17.31 29.07 9.69
N ILE A 199 -16.99 28.73 10.94
CA ILE A 199 -15.63 28.88 11.49
C ILE A 199 -14.63 28.01 10.71
N LEU A 200 -14.97 26.74 10.48
CA LEU A 200 -14.12 25.82 9.73
C LEU A 200 -14.04 26.20 8.25
N ALA A 201 -15.13 26.65 7.64
CA ALA A 201 -15.11 27.13 6.26
C ALA A 201 -14.20 28.35 6.09
N GLU A 202 -14.26 29.33 7.00
CA GLU A 202 -13.35 30.50 6.99
C GLU A 202 -11.89 30.07 7.14
N LEU A 203 -11.60 29.15 8.06
CA LEU A 203 -10.24 28.66 8.31
C LEU A 203 -9.68 27.89 7.09
N TRP A 204 -10.52 27.09 6.43
CA TRP A 204 -10.11 26.30 5.27
C TRP A 204 -10.16 27.07 3.95
N GLN A 205 -10.83 28.24 3.90
CA GLN A 205 -10.82 29.11 2.71
C GLN A 205 -9.42 29.59 2.33
N GLU A 206 -8.49 29.65 3.29
CA GLU A 206 -7.08 29.96 3.02
C GLU A 206 -6.45 28.85 2.16
N ASP A 207 -6.28 29.15 0.87
CA ASP A 207 -5.63 28.25 -0.07
C ASP A 207 -4.12 28.16 0.19
N ALA A 208 -3.70 27.02 0.74
CA ALA A 208 -2.30 26.67 0.94
C ALA A 208 -1.56 26.27 -0.36
N GLY A 209 -2.21 26.37 -1.53
CA GLY A 209 -1.71 25.92 -2.83
C GLY A 209 -1.59 24.39 -2.94
N VAL A 210 -2.20 23.65 -2.01
CA VAL A 210 -2.22 22.18 -1.95
C VAL A 210 -3.62 21.62 -1.69
N PHE A 211 -4.58 22.50 -1.37
CA PHE A 211 -5.98 22.18 -1.11
C PHE A 211 -6.83 23.12 -1.99
N ASN A 212 -8.07 22.77 -2.28
CA ASN A 212 -8.96 23.66 -3.04
C ASN A 212 -9.70 24.71 -2.17
N GLY A 213 -9.44 24.71 -0.86
CA GLY A 213 -10.04 25.60 0.13
C GLY A 213 -11.51 25.33 0.49
N VAL A 214 -12.15 24.39 -0.21
CA VAL A 214 -13.53 23.94 0.05
C VAL A 214 -13.53 22.62 0.80
N GLU A 215 -12.56 21.75 0.48
CA GLU A 215 -12.38 20.47 1.14
C GLU A 215 -11.83 20.68 2.56
N GLN A 216 -12.64 20.34 3.56
CA GLN A 216 -12.21 20.27 4.94
C GLN A 216 -11.66 18.86 5.18
N LEU A 217 -10.36 18.74 5.43
CA LEU A 217 -9.67 17.44 5.47
C LEU A 217 -9.26 17.04 6.88
N ASN A 218 -9.25 15.73 7.15
CA ASN A 218 -8.62 15.19 8.36
C ASN A 218 -7.08 15.16 8.21
N ALA A 219 -6.35 14.94 9.31
CA ALA A 219 -4.89 14.99 9.28
C ALA A 219 -4.24 13.94 8.36
N THR A 220 -4.88 12.76 8.17
CA THR A 220 -4.38 11.74 7.23
C THR A 220 -4.47 12.22 5.79
N GLU A 221 -5.56 12.87 5.43
CA GLU A 221 -5.80 13.39 4.09
C GLU A 221 -4.90 14.58 3.78
N VAL A 222 -4.71 15.49 4.74
CA VAL A 222 -3.72 16.57 4.62
C VAL A 222 -2.32 16.00 4.40
N LEU A 223 -1.92 15.00 5.21
CA LEU A 223 -0.64 14.32 5.03
C LEU A 223 -0.51 13.70 3.64
N LYS A 224 -1.57 13.05 3.12
CA LYS A 224 -1.57 12.48 1.76
C LYS A 224 -1.37 13.53 0.67
N ARG A 225 -2.04 14.68 0.78
CA ARG A 225 -1.90 15.79 -0.19
C ARG A 225 -0.47 16.34 -0.19
N VAL A 226 0.16 16.46 0.98
CA VAL A 226 1.51 17.02 1.12
C VAL A 226 2.63 16.01 0.87
N LEU A 227 2.34 14.70 0.97
CA LEU A 227 3.35 13.64 0.97
C LEU A 227 4.37 13.76 -0.18
N HIS A 228 3.89 14.06 -1.38
CA HIS A 228 4.73 14.16 -2.57
C HIS A 228 5.70 15.36 -2.56
N HIS A 229 5.40 16.43 -1.82
CA HIS A 229 6.30 17.58 -1.64
C HIS A 229 7.42 17.29 -0.64
N ILE A 230 7.18 16.43 0.34
CA ILE A 230 8.15 16.12 1.40
C ILE A 230 8.89 14.80 1.18
N LEU A 231 8.50 14.00 0.18
CA LEU A 231 9.00 12.64 0.02
C LEU A 231 10.50 12.59 -0.27
N SER A 232 11.02 13.50 -1.10
CA SER A 232 12.45 13.60 -1.41
C SER A 232 13.28 13.80 -0.14
N ASP A 233 12.82 14.70 0.72
CA ASP A 233 13.50 15.10 1.96
C ASP A 233 13.42 14.01 3.01
N VAL A 234 12.29 13.31 3.08
CA VAL A 234 12.09 12.18 4.00
C VAL A 234 12.96 11.00 3.59
N LEU A 235 13.01 10.67 2.29
CA LEU A 235 13.79 9.56 1.75
C LEU A 235 15.27 9.90 1.55
N GLN A 236 15.70 11.15 1.76
CA GLN A 236 17.08 11.61 1.59
C GLN A 236 17.63 11.29 0.19
N THR A 237 16.84 11.60 -0.84
CA THR A 237 17.22 11.37 -2.24
C THR A 237 17.31 12.69 -3.00
N ASP A 238 18.46 12.92 -3.63
CA ASP A 238 18.72 14.08 -4.49
C ASP A 238 17.99 14.01 -5.83
N LYS A 239 17.41 12.86 -6.16
CA LYS A 239 16.58 12.71 -7.36
C LYS A 239 15.24 13.38 -7.11
N GLU A 240 14.94 14.40 -7.92
CA GLU A 240 13.58 14.92 -8.07
C GLU A 240 12.67 13.74 -8.43
N ILE A 241 11.94 13.24 -7.43
CA ILE A 241 10.97 12.17 -7.64
C ILE A 241 9.80 12.84 -8.35
N SER A 242 9.84 12.86 -9.69
CA SER A 242 8.69 13.25 -10.51
C SER A 242 7.62 12.16 -10.35
N ILE A 243 6.93 12.15 -9.21
CA ILE A 243 5.85 11.20 -8.93
C ILE A 243 4.71 11.56 -9.87
N CYS A 244 4.61 10.75 -10.90
CA CYS A 244 3.56 10.77 -11.88
C CYS A 244 2.28 10.24 -11.21
N TYR A 245 1.42 11.13 -10.72
CA TYR A 245 0.10 10.75 -10.22
C TYR A 245 -0.90 10.80 -11.38
N PRO A 246 -1.30 9.64 -11.94
CA PRO A 246 -2.38 9.64 -12.90
C PRO A 246 -3.65 10.12 -12.19
N ASP A 247 -4.22 11.22 -12.67
CA ASP A 247 -5.55 11.66 -12.27
C ASP A 247 -6.61 11.02 -13.19
N LEU A 248 -7.87 11.43 -13.07
CA LEU A 248 -8.94 10.95 -13.95
C LEU A 248 -8.69 11.30 -15.43
N SER A 249 -7.78 12.22 -15.73
CA SER A 249 -7.35 12.57 -17.09
C SER A 249 -6.51 11.44 -17.74
N SER A 250 -5.98 10.51 -16.94
CA SER A 250 -5.31 9.30 -17.42
C SER A 250 -6.21 8.42 -18.30
N GLY A 251 -7.53 8.46 -18.14
CA GLY A 251 -8.46 7.78 -19.06
C GLY A 251 -8.35 8.31 -20.50
N VAL A 252 -8.22 9.63 -20.64
CA VAL A 252 -8.04 10.29 -21.95
C VAL A 252 -6.71 9.89 -22.58
N SER A 253 -5.66 9.73 -21.76
CA SER A 253 -4.36 9.23 -22.23
C SER A 253 -4.45 7.84 -22.88
N GLY A 254 -5.20 6.93 -22.25
CA GLY A 254 -5.41 5.57 -22.73
C GLY A 254 -6.25 5.55 -24.00
N TRP A 255 -7.28 6.39 -24.05
CA TRP A 255 -8.11 6.59 -25.25
C TRP A 255 -7.28 7.10 -26.43
N LEU A 256 -6.48 8.16 -26.24
CA LEU A 256 -5.58 8.69 -27.27
C LEU A 256 -4.54 7.66 -27.72
N LYS A 257 -4.02 6.86 -26.80
CA LYS A 257 -3.09 5.76 -27.12
C LYS A 257 -3.74 4.69 -27.98
N SER A 258 -5.00 4.34 -27.71
CA SER A 258 -5.76 3.40 -28.55
C SER A 258 -5.95 3.95 -29.96
N LEU A 259 -6.34 5.23 -30.06
CA LEU A 259 -6.49 5.91 -31.36
C LEU A 259 -5.17 6.00 -32.13
N GLU A 260 -4.05 6.21 -31.46
CA GLU A 260 -2.74 6.21 -32.12
C GLU A 260 -2.37 4.82 -32.66
N LYS A 261 -2.74 3.75 -31.95
CA LYS A 261 -2.54 2.37 -32.42
C LYS A 261 -3.42 2.08 -33.64
N GLU A 262 -4.67 2.53 -33.62
CA GLU A 262 -5.61 2.44 -34.74
C GLU A 262 -5.12 3.22 -35.97
N LEU A 263 -4.56 4.42 -35.77
CA LEU A 263 -3.95 5.24 -36.83
C LEU A 263 -2.80 4.53 -37.55
N LYS A 264 -2.00 3.73 -36.82
CA LYS A 264 -0.87 2.95 -37.36
C LYS A 264 -1.29 1.56 -37.88
N GLY A 265 -2.58 1.22 -37.78
CA GLY A 265 -3.11 -0.05 -38.25
C GLY A 265 -3.22 -0.14 -39.77
N ASN A 266 -3.50 -1.34 -40.27
CA ASN A 266 -3.63 -1.60 -41.71
C ASN A 266 -4.99 -1.16 -42.30
N ASP A 267 -5.99 -0.92 -41.46
CA ASP A 267 -7.33 -0.52 -41.88
C ASP A 267 -7.41 1.00 -42.09
N LYS A 268 -7.57 1.40 -43.37
CA LYS A 268 -7.58 2.81 -43.78
C LYS A 268 -8.81 3.58 -43.28
N GLU A 269 -9.96 2.94 -43.15
CA GLU A 269 -11.19 3.61 -42.69
C GLU A 269 -11.12 3.85 -41.18
N VAL A 270 -10.64 2.86 -40.42
CA VAL A 270 -10.39 2.99 -38.98
C VAL A 270 -9.32 4.07 -38.71
N ALA A 271 -8.23 4.08 -39.48
CA ALA A 271 -7.19 5.09 -39.35
C ALA A 271 -7.70 6.51 -39.64
N LYS A 272 -8.60 6.68 -40.63
CA LYS A 272 -9.23 7.98 -40.95
C LYS A 272 -10.08 8.49 -39.80
N VAL A 273 -10.91 7.62 -39.19
CA VAL A 273 -11.75 7.98 -38.04
C VAL A 273 -10.88 8.33 -36.82
N ALA A 274 -9.82 7.56 -36.56
CA ALA A 274 -8.90 7.82 -35.46
C ALA A 274 -8.20 9.19 -35.61
N LYS A 275 -7.79 9.54 -36.83
CA LYS A 275 -7.19 10.86 -37.13
C LYS A 275 -8.15 12.01 -36.81
N VAL A 276 -9.40 11.92 -37.26
CA VAL A 276 -10.41 12.96 -37.00
C VAL A 276 -10.63 13.19 -35.51
N LYS A 277 -10.66 12.11 -34.71
CA LYS A 277 -10.84 12.19 -33.24
C LYS A 277 -9.66 12.87 -32.55
N ILE A 278 -8.42 12.53 -32.94
CA ILE A 278 -7.20 13.18 -32.41
C ILE A 278 -7.17 14.66 -32.80
N ASP A 279 -7.45 14.98 -34.06
CA ASP A 279 -7.45 16.37 -34.55
C ASP A 279 -8.54 17.21 -33.85
N CYS A 280 -9.69 16.61 -33.56
CA CYS A 280 -10.76 17.25 -32.79
C CYS A 280 -10.31 17.58 -31.37
N TYR A 281 -9.65 16.64 -30.68
CA TYR A 281 -9.09 16.86 -29.34
C TYR A 281 -8.09 18.02 -29.32
N ILE A 282 -7.12 18.01 -30.25
CA ILE A 282 -6.10 19.08 -30.34
C ILE A 282 -6.76 20.43 -30.61
N ARG A 283 -7.73 20.46 -31.55
CA ARG A 283 -8.44 21.70 -31.89
C ARG A 283 -9.22 22.27 -30.71
N ALA A 284 -9.91 21.42 -29.95
CA ALA A 284 -10.63 21.83 -28.76
C ALA A 284 -9.68 22.42 -27.70
N CYS A 285 -8.56 21.74 -27.40
CA CYS A 285 -7.56 22.23 -26.47
C CYS A 285 -6.93 23.57 -26.91
N ASN A 286 -6.63 23.72 -28.20
CA ASN A 286 -6.08 24.97 -28.73
C ASN A 286 -7.10 26.12 -28.65
N HIS A 287 -8.36 25.85 -28.98
CA HIS A 287 -9.42 26.85 -28.91
C HIS A 287 -9.60 27.39 -27.49
N ILE A 288 -9.52 26.52 -26.47
CA ILE A 288 -9.63 26.91 -25.07
C ILE A 288 -8.43 27.76 -24.64
N GLN A 289 -7.22 27.41 -25.06
CA GLN A 289 -6.01 28.21 -24.79
C GLN A 289 -6.00 29.57 -25.49
N GLU A 290 -6.62 29.68 -26.67
CA GLU A 290 -6.81 30.94 -27.38
C GLU A 290 -7.84 31.84 -26.69
N GLN A 291 -8.92 31.26 -26.15
CA GLN A 291 -9.96 32.02 -25.45
C GLN A 291 -9.58 32.40 -24.01
N PHE A 292 -8.82 31.55 -23.33
CA PHE A 292 -8.48 31.72 -21.92
C PHE A 292 -6.96 31.65 -21.74
N GLU A 293 -6.29 32.80 -21.73
CA GLU A 293 -4.81 32.83 -21.60
C GLU A 293 -4.30 32.18 -20.31
N TRP A 294 -5.07 32.25 -19.22
CA TRP A 294 -4.72 31.64 -17.94
C TRP A 294 -4.68 30.11 -17.99
N SER A 295 -5.37 29.48 -18.95
CA SER A 295 -5.38 28.02 -19.11
C SER A 295 -4.07 27.45 -19.68
N ARG A 296 -3.13 28.30 -20.11
CA ARG A 296 -1.82 27.87 -20.65
C ARG A 296 -0.95 27.17 -19.61
N GLU A 297 -1.08 27.53 -18.33
CA GLU A 297 -0.36 26.86 -17.25
C GLU A 297 -0.86 25.42 -17.08
N SER A 298 -2.18 25.23 -16.96
CA SER A 298 -2.83 23.92 -16.91
C SER A 298 -2.54 23.08 -18.16
N ALA A 299 -2.43 23.71 -19.33
CA ALA A 299 -2.11 23.04 -20.59
C ALA A 299 -0.69 22.45 -20.62
N ALA A 300 0.25 23.08 -19.89
CA ALA A 300 1.66 22.72 -19.82
C ALA A 300 1.99 21.75 -18.68
N GLU A 301 1.03 21.41 -17.82
CA GLU A 301 1.20 20.44 -16.76
C GLU A 301 1.58 19.06 -17.30
N LYS A 302 2.43 18.35 -16.54
CA LYS A 302 2.79 16.96 -16.83
C LYS A 302 1.57 16.09 -16.61
N TRP A 303 1.31 15.16 -17.53
CA TRP A 303 0.18 14.24 -17.43
C TRP A 303 0.35 13.20 -16.31
N GLY A 304 1.57 13.05 -15.79
CA GLY A 304 1.88 11.97 -14.85
C GLY A 304 1.83 10.62 -15.55
N ILE A 305 2.14 10.57 -16.85
CA ILE A 305 2.17 9.33 -17.64
C ILE A 305 3.42 9.37 -18.49
N PRO A 306 4.46 8.59 -18.11
CA PRO A 306 5.77 8.66 -18.77
C PRO A 306 5.73 8.44 -20.28
N TRP A 307 4.75 7.69 -20.78
CA TRP A 307 4.54 7.48 -22.21
C TRP A 307 4.16 8.78 -22.93
N ILE A 308 3.18 9.55 -22.43
CA ILE A 308 2.77 10.82 -23.02
C ILE A 308 3.85 11.88 -22.83
N ASP A 309 4.31 12.06 -21.60
CA ASP A 309 5.24 13.12 -21.23
C ASP A 309 6.56 13.05 -22.04
N LYS A 310 6.98 11.84 -22.43
CA LYS A 310 8.20 11.64 -23.24
C LYS A 310 7.96 11.65 -24.75
N GLN A 311 6.87 11.03 -25.23
CA GLN A 311 6.68 10.76 -26.66
C GLN A 311 5.76 11.76 -27.37
N ARG A 312 4.91 12.48 -26.64
CA ARG A 312 3.81 13.27 -27.22
C ARG A 312 3.65 14.63 -26.53
N LYS A 313 4.71 15.45 -26.58
CA LYS A 313 4.72 16.85 -26.07
C LYS A 313 3.75 17.81 -26.77
N GLN A 314 3.19 17.40 -27.91
CA GLN A 314 2.27 18.20 -28.72
C GLN A 314 0.82 18.14 -28.22
N TRP A 315 0.49 17.26 -27.27
CA TRP A 315 -0.85 17.15 -26.71
C TRP A 315 -0.92 17.92 -25.40
N SER A 316 -1.77 18.95 -25.38
CA SER A 316 -2.09 19.72 -24.17
C SER A 316 -2.80 18.85 -23.15
N HIS A 317 -2.66 19.16 -21.86
CA HIS A 317 -3.28 18.38 -20.78
C HIS A 317 -4.82 18.25 -20.94
N PRO A 318 -5.46 17.10 -20.65
CA PRO A 318 -6.92 16.93 -20.81
C PRO A 318 -7.73 17.77 -19.85
N ARG A 319 -7.08 18.41 -18.86
CA ARG A 319 -7.73 19.32 -17.91
C ARG A 319 -8.52 20.42 -18.61
N LEU A 320 -8.02 20.88 -19.76
CA LEU A 320 -8.69 21.87 -20.59
C LEU A 320 -10.11 21.49 -21.00
N ILE A 321 -10.40 20.20 -21.15
CA ILE A 321 -11.71 19.74 -21.65
C ILE A 321 -12.74 19.64 -20.54
N ASN A 322 -12.31 19.58 -19.28
CA ASN A 322 -13.22 19.52 -18.14
C ASN A 322 -13.46 20.92 -17.59
N ALA A 323 -14.65 21.46 -17.84
CA ALA A 323 -15.04 22.80 -17.37
C ALA A 323 -14.92 22.96 -15.84
N GLY A 324 -15.18 21.91 -15.06
CA GLY A 324 -15.05 21.96 -13.61
C GLY A 324 -13.60 22.19 -13.17
N TRP A 325 -12.66 21.44 -13.77
CA TRP A 325 -11.24 21.60 -13.46
C TRP A 325 -10.67 22.92 -14.00
N LEU A 326 -11.17 23.38 -15.15
CA LEU A 326 -10.77 24.66 -15.69
C LEU A 326 -11.15 25.80 -14.72
N ILE A 327 -12.36 25.78 -14.16
CA ILE A 327 -12.81 26.79 -13.18
C ILE A 327 -11.95 26.76 -11.91
N ASP A 328 -11.53 25.58 -11.45
CA ASP A 328 -10.66 25.46 -10.27
C ASP A 328 -9.28 26.12 -10.49
N ASP A 329 -8.75 26.02 -11.71
CA ASP A 329 -7.46 26.61 -12.12
C ASP A 329 -7.53 28.14 -12.34
N PHE A 330 -8.73 28.74 -12.34
CA PHE A 330 -8.90 30.17 -12.51
C PHE A 330 -8.43 30.93 -11.25
N GLN A 331 -7.29 31.62 -11.38
CA GLN A 331 -6.80 32.56 -10.38
C GLN A 331 -7.27 33.97 -10.70
N VAL A 332 -8.03 34.56 -9.77
CA VAL A 332 -8.48 35.95 -9.85
C VAL A 332 -7.28 36.84 -9.57
N LYS A 333 -6.93 37.71 -10.53
CA LYS A 333 -5.90 38.74 -10.30
C LYS A 333 -6.49 39.84 -9.43
N THR A 334 -6.41 39.70 -8.11
CA THR A 334 -6.65 40.81 -7.18
C THR A 334 -5.47 41.78 -7.21
N ASN A 335 -5.74 43.09 -7.23
CA ASN A 335 -4.73 44.15 -7.25
C ASN A 335 -3.98 44.34 -5.91
N ASP A 336 -4.29 43.55 -4.89
CA ASP A 336 -3.62 43.56 -3.58
C ASP A 336 -2.94 42.22 -3.30
N ALA A 337 -1.61 42.16 -3.47
CA ALA A 337 -0.80 40.96 -3.29
C ALA A 337 -0.76 40.41 -1.84
N ASN A 338 -1.38 41.10 -0.88
CA ASN A 338 -1.39 40.76 0.54
C ASN A 338 -2.77 40.31 1.07
N LYS A 339 -3.78 40.15 0.21
CA LYS A 339 -5.11 39.71 0.63
C LYS A 339 -5.38 38.31 0.07
N PRO A 340 -5.64 37.29 0.91
CA PRO A 340 -6.05 35.97 0.43
C PRO A 340 -7.38 36.09 -0.34
N LEU A 341 -7.48 35.38 -1.46
CA LEU A 341 -8.67 35.37 -2.31
C LEU A 341 -9.84 34.75 -1.56
N THR A 342 -10.96 35.46 -1.48
CA THR A 342 -12.18 34.96 -0.87
C THR A 342 -13.14 34.40 -1.93
N ARG A 343 -14.15 33.65 -1.50
CA ARG A 343 -15.18 33.07 -2.38
C ARG A 343 -15.96 34.12 -3.18
N GLU A 344 -16.01 35.37 -2.73
CA GLU A 344 -16.67 36.46 -3.47
C GLU A 344 -15.82 36.97 -4.63
N ASP A 345 -14.53 36.63 -4.66
CA ASP A 345 -13.59 37.07 -5.69
C ASP A 345 -13.56 36.12 -6.90
N LYS A 346 -13.94 34.83 -6.74
CA LYS A 346 -14.04 33.79 -7.79
C LYS A 346 -15.47 33.68 -8.33
#